data_AF-A0A7K2E3K5-F1
#
_entry.id   AF-A0A7K2E3K5-F1
#
_cell.length_a   1.000
_cell.length_b   1.000
_cell.length_c   1.000
_cell.angle_alpha   90.00
_cell.angle_beta   90.00
_cell.angle_gamma   90.00
#
_symmetry.space_group_name_H-M   'P 1'
#
loop_
_entity.id
_entity.type
_entity.pdbx_description
1 polymer ?
#
loop_
_entity_poly.entity_id
_entity_poly.type
_entity_poly.pdbx_seq_one_letter_code
_entity_poly.pdbx_strand_id
1 'polypeptide(L)'
;MTESPQKHKILVVDDEPDLEPLMLQRMRRYIRTGVYEFVFAHDGVEALEALEADAGIDMVLSDINMPKMDGLTLLDRIPDVSPDIRAVIISAYGDMKNIRIAMNRGAFDFVTKPVDFDDLKFTIDRTLQHIREWKEALSARDKLVVLQNELNVASMMQQSILPNKFARNDDYKLFGTMQPARNVGGDFFDVIGLSDDRVGLAIADVSGKGVPAALFMMSSRTLLKGAAMRTDGPGEALTEVNDVLNEDNDACMFVTMIYAVYDPATGVLTYADGGHDPPLVIHADGTSTQLPVTDGLALGVLPGFDFLQHSYELSPGDTVILYTDGVTEAINAEEEQLGLARLREAFEADPPGDAEDAGHRVIDLVNEFAGDVPQFDDTTCLVLRREN
;
A
#
# COMPACT_ATOMS: atom_id res chain seq x y z
N MET A 1 12.65 23.51 19.76
CA MET A 1 11.90 24.66 19.20
C MET A 1 10.58 24.71 19.93
N THR A 2 10.36 25.70 20.78
CA THR A 2 9.06 25.91 21.44
C THR A 2 8.06 26.35 20.38
N GLU A 3 7.11 25.48 20.05
CA GLU A 3 5.96 25.84 19.23
C GLU A 3 5.34 27.12 19.80
N SER A 4 5.09 28.11 18.93
CA SER A 4 4.33 29.29 19.33
C SER A 4 2.93 28.81 19.75
N PRO A 5 2.35 29.33 20.85
CA PRO A 5 1.05 28.86 21.30
C PRO A 5 0.03 29.04 20.18
N GLN A 6 -0.58 27.92 19.77
CA GLN A 6 -1.63 27.93 18.76
C GLN A 6 -2.81 28.74 19.31
N LYS A 7 -3.12 29.84 18.64
CA LYS A 7 -4.15 30.79 19.05
C LYS A 7 -5.51 30.22 18.66
N HIS A 8 -6.38 29.95 19.63
CA HIS A 8 -7.71 29.41 19.39
C HIS A 8 -8.73 30.53 19.23
N LYS A 9 -9.44 30.55 18.11
CA LYS A 9 -10.45 31.57 17.83
C LYS A 9 -11.84 31.07 18.23
N ILE A 10 -12.47 31.79 19.16
CA ILE A 10 -13.73 31.43 19.80
C ILE A 10 -14.76 32.51 19.47
N LEU A 11 -15.85 32.14 18.82
CA LEU A 11 -16.97 33.02 18.55
C LEU A 11 -17.93 33.00 19.75
N VAL A 12 -18.18 34.14 20.37
CA VAL A 12 -19.17 34.31 21.44
C VAL A 12 -20.39 34.99 20.87
N VAL A 13 -21.56 34.39 21.05
CA VAL A 13 -22.85 34.86 20.54
C VAL A 13 -23.78 35.09 21.72
N ASP A 14 -24.05 36.35 22.02
CA ASP A 14 -24.95 36.75 23.11
C ASP A 14 -25.44 38.18 22.84
N ASP A 15 -26.71 38.48 23.10
CA ASP A 15 -27.30 39.79 22.88
C ASP A 15 -27.14 40.75 24.08
N GLU A 16 -26.61 40.26 25.20
CA GLU A 16 -26.36 41.03 26.40
C GLU A 16 -25.09 41.91 26.25
N PRO A 17 -25.22 43.25 26.23
CA PRO A 17 -24.11 44.16 25.92
C PRO A 17 -22.99 44.15 26.98
N ASP A 18 -23.27 43.64 28.17
CA ASP A 18 -22.31 43.55 29.27
C ASP A 18 -21.43 42.28 29.19
N LEU A 19 -21.80 41.27 28.37
CA LEU A 19 -21.05 40.01 28.29
C LEU A 19 -19.69 40.20 27.64
N GLU A 20 -19.61 40.90 26.51
CA GLU A 20 -18.36 41.14 25.78
C GLU A 20 -17.28 41.79 26.67
N PRO A 21 -17.51 42.97 27.30
CA PRO A 21 -16.51 43.59 28.16
C PRO A 21 -16.18 42.72 29.38
N LEU A 22 -17.16 41.98 29.93
CA LEU A 22 -16.93 41.05 31.03
C LEU A 22 -16.01 39.88 30.60
N MET A 23 -16.24 39.32 29.42
CA MET A 23 -15.44 38.21 28.88
C MET A 23 -14.00 38.62 28.64
N LEU A 24 -13.81 39.77 27.98
CA LEU A 24 -12.49 40.35 27.75
C LEU A 24 -11.76 40.64 29.07
N GLN A 25 -12.47 41.16 30.09
CA GLN A 25 -11.88 41.45 31.39
C GLN A 25 -11.46 40.16 32.14
N ARG A 26 -12.34 39.16 32.19
CA ARG A 26 -12.13 37.92 32.95
C ARG A 26 -11.09 37.01 32.29
N MET A 27 -11.03 36.98 30.95
CA MET A 27 -10.09 36.15 30.19
C MET A 27 -8.84 36.90 29.70
N ARG A 28 -8.63 38.15 30.11
CA ARG A 28 -7.51 39.02 29.67
C ARG A 28 -6.13 38.35 29.69
N ARG A 29 -5.89 37.46 30.66
CA ARG A 29 -4.62 36.77 30.82
C ARG A 29 -4.37 35.84 29.64
N TYR A 30 -5.36 35.05 29.25
CA TYR A 30 -5.30 34.06 28.17
C TYR A 30 -5.23 34.72 26.80
N ILE A 31 -5.95 35.83 26.64
CA ILE A 31 -5.88 36.67 25.43
C ILE A 31 -4.47 37.24 25.25
N ARG A 32 -3.89 37.81 26.33
CA ARG A 32 -2.54 38.39 26.28
C ARG A 32 -1.44 37.34 26.06
N THR A 33 -1.62 36.12 26.55
CA THR A 33 -0.70 35.00 26.28
C THR A 33 -0.90 34.38 24.89
N GLY A 34 -1.88 34.86 24.12
CA GLY A 34 -2.17 34.36 22.77
C GLY A 34 -2.84 32.98 22.74
N VAL A 35 -3.47 32.56 23.84
CA VAL A 35 -4.15 31.26 23.93
C VAL A 35 -5.55 31.35 23.33
N TYR A 36 -6.28 32.44 23.61
CA TYR A 36 -7.61 32.70 23.06
C TYR A 36 -7.64 33.96 22.21
N GLU A 37 -8.45 33.92 21.17
CA GLU A 37 -8.91 35.06 20.38
C GLU A 37 -10.44 35.03 20.38
N PHE A 38 -11.09 36.04 20.93
CA PHE A 38 -12.55 36.11 20.91
C PHE A 38 -13.04 36.93 19.72
N VAL A 39 -14.04 36.40 19.05
CA VAL A 39 -14.90 37.12 18.09
C VAL A 39 -16.28 37.20 18.72
N PHE A 40 -17.01 38.28 18.50
CA PHE A 40 -18.31 38.50 19.12
C PHE A 40 -19.38 38.69 18.03
N ALA A 41 -20.58 38.18 18.31
CA ALA A 41 -21.79 38.39 17.53
C ALA A 41 -22.98 38.56 18.49
N HIS A 42 -24.01 39.28 18.06
CA HIS A 42 -25.14 39.66 18.92
C HIS A 42 -26.41 38.85 18.64
N ASP A 43 -26.41 38.04 17.59
CA ASP A 43 -27.47 37.12 17.25
C ASP A 43 -26.95 35.99 16.34
N GLY A 44 -27.76 34.95 16.13
CA GLY A 44 -27.37 33.82 15.29
C GLY A 44 -27.16 34.16 13.80
N VAL A 45 -27.71 35.27 13.29
CA VAL A 45 -27.48 35.67 11.89
C VAL A 45 -26.07 36.22 11.75
N GLU A 46 -25.69 37.15 12.63
CA GLU A 46 -24.33 37.70 12.66
C GLU A 46 -23.28 36.61 12.95
N ALA A 47 -23.64 35.62 13.78
CA ALA A 47 -22.77 34.49 14.04
C ALA A 47 -22.49 33.66 12.78
N LEU A 48 -23.52 33.35 11.98
CA LEU A 48 -23.33 32.62 10.71
C LEU A 48 -22.49 33.43 9.71
N GLU A 49 -22.74 34.74 9.60
CA GLU A 49 -21.94 35.63 8.75
C GLU A 49 -20.46 35.63 9.17
N ALA A 50 -20.18 35.63 10.48
CA ALA A 50 -18.81 35.54 11.00
C ALA A 50 -18.15 34.19 10.70
N LEU A 51 -18.90 33.08 10.81
CA LEU A 51 -18.41 31.74 10.48
C LEU A 51 -18.12 31.57 8.99
N GLU A 52 -18.94 32.17 8.12
CA GLU A 52 -18.71 32.18 6.67
C GLU A 52 -17.52 33.06 6.28
N ALA A 53 -17.33 34.19 6.96
CA ALA A 53 -16.24 35.12 6.69
C ALA A 53 -14.87 34.63 7.20
N ASP A 54 -14.84 33.82 8.26
CA ASP A 54 -13.62 33.40 8.93
C ASP A 54 -13.62 31.89 9.25
N ALA A 55 -13.04 31.11 8.34
CA ALA A 55 -12.82 29.67 8.51
C ALA A 55 -11.83 29.31 9.64
N GLY A 56 -11.21 30.29 10.30
CA GLY A 56 -10.29 30.10 11.42
C GLY A 56 -10.98 29.95 12.79
N ILE A 57 -12.30 30.11 12.88
CA ILE A 57 -13.06 29.93 14.13
C ILE A 57 -13.12 28.44 14.49
N ASP A 58 -12.63 28.11 15.69
CA ASP A 58 -12.56 26.72 16.17
C ASP A 58 -13.85 26.30 16.90
N MET A 59 -14.49 27.23 17.61
CA MET A 59 -15.55 26.94 18.57
C MET A 59 -16.56 28.09 18.66
N VAL A 60 -17.82 27.77 18.92
CA VAL A 60 -18.89 28.74 19.20
C VAL A 60 -19.36 28.60 20.65
N LEU A 61 -19.49 29.72 21.35
CA LEU A 61 -20.18 29.86 22.63
C LEU A 61 -21.46 30.67 22.35
N SER A 62 -22.65 30.09 22.53
CA SER A 62 -23.90 30.78 22.17
C SER A 62 -24.89 30.77 23.31
N ASP A 63 -25.50 31.91 23.62
CA ASP A 63 -26.74 31.93 24.39
C ASP A 63 -27.86 31.22 23.60
N ILE A 64 -28.85 30.71 24.31
CA ILE A 64 -30.07 30.14 23.72
C ILE A 64 -30.99 31.25 23.25
N ASN A 65 -31.28 32.24 24.09
CA ASN A 65 -32.36 33.20 23.83
C ASN A 65 -31.79 34.51 23.29
N MET A 66 -31.86 34.70 21.97
CA MET A 66 -31.34 35.88 21.29
C MET A 66 -32.35 36.40 20.24
N PRO A 67 -32.32 37.68 19.85
CA PRO A 67 -33.17 38.23 18.80
C PRO A 67 -32.79 37.68 17.43
N LYS A 68 -33.70 37.81 16.44
CA LYS A 68 -33.56 37.36 15.05
C LYS A 68 -33.37 35.84 14.85
N MET A 69 -32.32 35.26 15.39
CA MET A 69 -32.04 33.82 15.37
C MET A 69 -31.53 33.38 16.75
N ASP A 70 -32.24 32.41 17.34
CA ASP A 70 -31.91 31.84 18.64
C ASP A 70 -30.75 30.83 18.55
N GLY A 71 -30.11 30.52 19.68
CA GLY A 71 -28.93 29.65 19.71
C GLY A 71 -29.22 28.20 19.30
N LEU A 72 -30.45 27.73 19.49
CA LEU A 72 -30.86 26.39 19.06
C LEU A 72 -31.00 26.29 17.55
N THR A 73 -31.50 27.34 16.89
CA THR A 73 -31.58 27.45 15.44
C THR A 73 -30.19 27.67 14.84
N LEU A 74 -29.34 28.46 15.49
CA LEU A 74 -27.93 28.60 15.11
C LEU A 74 -27.22 27.25 15.15
N LEU A 75 -27.40 26.47 16.22
CA LEU A 75 -26.80 25.14 16.37
C LEU A 75 -27.16 24.19 15.22
N ASP A 76 -28.41 24.23 14.74
CA ASP A 76 -28.86 23.42 13.60
C ASP A 76 -28.22 23.86 12.27
N ARG A 77 -27.76 25.12 12.18
CA ARG A 77 -27.20 25.73 10.96
C ARG A 77 -25.68 25.69 10.88
N ILE A 78 -24.98 25.66 12.02
CA ILE A 78 -23.51 25.59 12.06
C ILE A 78 -22.95 24.48 11.16
N PRO A 79 -23.49 23.23 11.16
CA PRO A 79 -22.97 22.16 10.32
C PRO A 79 -23.04 22.42 8.80
N ASP A 80 -23.96 23.28 8.35
CA ASP A 80 -24.08 23.66 6.93
C ASP A 80 -22.95 24.58 6.49
N VAL A 81 -22.43 25.41 7.41
CA VAL A 81 -21.34 26.37 7.14
C VAL A 81 -19.98 25.75 7.41
N SER A 82 -19.84 25.09 8.57
CA SER A 82 -18.60 24.44 8.98
C SER A 82 -18.89 23.23 9.86
N PRO A 83 -18.81 22.00 9.32
CA PRO A 83 -19.14 20.78 10.05
C PRO A 83 -18.15 20.44 11.18
N ASP A 84 -16.98 21.08 11.20
CA ASP A 84 -15.93 20.82 12.18
C ASP A 84 -16.04 21.68 13.45
N ILE A 85 -16.91 22.70 13.45
CA ILE A 85 -17.09 23.58 14.60
C ILE A 85 -17.87 22.89 15.70
N ARG A 86 -17.39 23.04 16.94
CA ARG A 86 -18.12 22.60 18.14
C ARG A 86 -18.77 23.79 18.82
N ALA A 87 -20.06 23.67 19.11
CA ALA A 87 -20.82 24.69 19.81
C ALA A 87 -21.06 24.29 21.26
N VAL A 88 -20.85 25.24 22.18
CA VAL A 88 -21.20 25.13 23.59
C VAL A 88 -22.28 26.16 23.91
N ILE A 89 -23.34 25.70 24.56
CA ILE A 89 -24.53 26.51 24.79
C ILE A 89 -24.51 27.12 26.19
N ILE A 90 -24.69 28.42 26.27
CA ILE A 90 -24.87 29.15 27.53
C ILE A 90 -26.38 29.24 27.77
N SER A 91 -26.86 28.77 28.93
CA SER A 91 -28.30 28.68 29.23
C SER A 91 -28.62 29.21 30.62
N ALA A 92 -29.85 29.70 30.82
CA ALA A 92 -30.31 30.15 32.14
C ALA A 92 -30.38 29.00 33.17
N TYR A 93 -30.15 29.33 34.45
CA TYR A 93 -30.29 28.38 35.56
C TYR A 93 -31.70 27.79 35.61
N GLY A 94 -31.80 26.45 35.57
CA GLY A 94 -33.07 25.73 35.63
C GLY A 94 -33.73 25.44 34.28
N ASP A 95 -33.16 25.88 33.16
CA ASP A 95 -33.69 25.60 31.82
C ASP A 95 -33.25 24.23 31.26
N MET A 96 -33.54 23.18 32.02
CA MET A 96 -33.17 21.80 31.66
C MET A 96 -33.82 21.32 30.36
N LYS A 97 -34.96 21.90 29.97
CA LYS A 97 -35.66 21.53 28.75
C LYS A 97 -34.87 21.97 27.53
N ASN A 98 -34.43 23.24 27.48
CA ASN A 98 -33.68 23.74 26.34
C ASN A 98 -32.24 23.18 26.29
N ILE A 99 -31.58 22.97 27.43
CA ILE A 99 -30.28 22.28 27.49
C ILE A 99 -30.39 20.88 26.87
N ARG A 100 -31.43 20.11 27.21
CA ARG A 100 -31.63 18.78 26.64
C ARG A 100 -31.88 18.82 25.14
N ILE A 101 -32.60 19.83 24.65
CA ILE A 101 -32.82 20.04 23.22
C ILE A 101 -31.48 20.37 22.52
N ALA A 102 -30.67 21.26 23.09
CA ALA A 102 -29.35 21.62 22.56
C ALA A 102 -28.43 20.40 22.43
N MET A 103 -28.30 19.59 23.49
CA MET A 103 -27.45 18.39 23.46
C MET A 103 -27.94 17.37 22.42
N ASN A 104 -29.26 17.19 22.28
CA ASN A 104 -29.83 16.31 21.25
C ASN A 104 -29.63 16.84 19.81
N ARG A 105 -29.40 18.16 19.66
CA ARG A 105 -29.07 18.83 18.39
C ARG A 105 -27.57 18.89 18.12
N GLY A 106 -26.74 18.29 18.98
CA GLY A 106 -25.30 18.18 18.75
C GLY A 106 -24.45 19.27 19.42
N ALA A 107 -24.99 20.02 20.39
CA ALA A 107 -24.16 20.85 21.26
C ALA A 107 -23.11 19.97 21.96
N PHE A 108 -21.86 20.44 21.97
CA PHE A 108 -20.75 19.70 22.55
C PHE A 108 -20.81 19.71 24.09
N ASP A 109 -21.19 20.85 24.67
CA ASP A 109 -21.46 20.99 26.09
C ASP A 109 -22.36 22.21 26.35
N PHE A 110 -22.63 22.49 27.62
CA PHE A 110 -23.35 23.67 28.06
C PHE A 110 -22.72 24.31 29.30
N VAL A 111 -23.01 25.59 29.52
CA VAL A 111 -22.65 26.37 30.72
C VAL A 111 -23.90 27.09 31.22
N THR A 112 -24.08 27.19 32.54
CA THR A 112 -25.26 27.85 33.12
C THR A 112 -25.01 29.31 33.52
N LYS A 113 -26.01 30.19 33.35
CA LYS A 113 -26.02 31.58 33.86
C LYS A 113 -26.46 31.58 35.35
N PRO A 114 -25.88 32.41 36.24
CA PRO A 114 -24.77 33.32 36.00
C PRO A 114 -23.47 32.55 35.71
N VAL A 115 -22.74 32.98 34.69
CA VAL A 115 -21.58 32.26 34.17
C VAL A 115 -20.48 32.19 35.23
N ASP A 116 -20.14 30.97 35.65
CA ASP A 116 -18.91 30.69 36.37
C ASP A 116 -17.74 30.65 35.36
N PHE A 117 -16.81 31.59 35.47
CA PHE A 117 -15.71 31.71 34.51
C PHE A 117 -14.65 30.62 34.67
N ASP A 118 -14.57 29.95 35.83
CA ASP A 118 -13.67 28.80 35.99
C ASP A 118 -14.26 27.57 35.29
N ASP A 119 -15.58 27.36 35.41
CA ASP A 119 -16.31 26.30 34.71
C ASP A 119 -16.38 26.52 33.19
N LEU A 120 -16.67 27.75 32.76
CA LEU A 120 -16.62 28.15 31.35
C LEU A 120 -15.23 27.89 30.77
N LYS A 121 -14.16 28.26 31.49
CA LYS A 121 -12.80 28.01 31.04
C LYS A 121 -12.52 26.52 30.91
N PHE A 122 -12.91 25.71 31.90
CA PHE A 122 -12.75 24.26 31.83
C PHE A 122 -13.47 23.67 30.61
N THR A 123 -14.69 24.14 30.34
CA THR A 123 -15.49 23.72 29.19
C THR A 123 -14.86 24.13 27.86
N ILE A 124 -14.36 25.37 27.74
CA ILE A 124 -13.60 25.84 26.57
C ILE A 124 -12.38 24.97 26.35
N ASP A 125 -11.53 24.78 27.36
CA ASP A 125 -10.29 23.99 27.24
C ASP A 125 -10.58 22.54 26.82
N ARG A 126 -11.61 21.93 27.40
CA ARG A 126 -12.02 20.56 27.06
C ARG A 126 -12.53 20.47 25.63
N THR A 127 -13.28 21.46 25.18
CA THR A 127 -13.80 21.53 23.80
C THR A 127 -12.67 21.72 22.80
N LEU A 128 -11.75 22.64 23.06
CA LEU A 128 -10.58 22.89 22.22
C LEU A 128 -9.66 21.66 22.16
N GLN A 129 -9.46 20.95 23.27
CA GLN A 129 -8.71 19.69 23.28
C GLN A 129 -9.34 18.66 22.33
N HIS A 130 -10.66 18.48 22.41
CA HIS A 130 -11.38 17.56 21.53
C HIS A 130 -11.28 17.96 20.06
N ILE A 131 -11.40 19.26 19.74
CA ILE A 131 -11.24 19.77 18.36
C ILE A 131 -9.84 19.45 17.84
N ARG A 132 -8.79 19.61 18.65
CA ARG A 132 -7.41 19.29 18.25
C ARG A 132 -7.25 17.81 17.93
N GLU A 133 -7.68 16.92 18.83
CA GLU A 133 -7.62 15.47 18.62
C GLU A 133 -8.37 15.05 17.35
N TRP A 134 -9.53 15.66 17.09
CA TRP A 134 -10.30 15.43 15.87
C TRP A 134 -9.56 15.88 14.60
N LYS A 135 -9.03 17.10 14.60
CA LYS A 135 -8.26 17.66 13.46
C LYS A 135 -7.00 16.83 13.19
N GLU A 136 -6.30 16.38 14.22
CA GLU A 136 -5.12 15.51 14.10
C GLU A 136 -5.49 14.14 13.50
N ALA A 137 -6.56 13.52 13.99
CA ALA A 137 -7.05 12.25 13.47
C ALA A 137 -7.47 12.37 11.99
N LEU A 138 -8.16 13.46 11.63
CA LEU A 138 -8.57 13.71 10.25
C LEU A 138 -7.35 13.90 9.33
N SER A 139 -6.37 14.71 9.74
CA SER A 139 -5.13 14.92 8.98
C SER A 139 -4.32 13.62 8.82
N ALA A 140 -4.23 12.80 9.88
CA ALA A 140 -3.56 11.52 9.81
C ALA A 140 -4.25 10.57 8.82
N ARG A 141 -5.59 10.53 8.84
CA ARG A 141 -6.40 9.76 7.89
C ARG A 141 -6.18 10.24 6.45
N ASP A 142 -6.22 11.54 6.21
CA ASP A 142 -6.04 12.10 4.86
C ASP A 142 -4.64 11.79 4.31
N LYS A 143 -3.59 11.85 5.14
CA LYS A 143 -2.24 11.40 4.78
C LYS A 143 -2.18 9.92 4.41
N LEU A 144 -2.86 9.05 5.14
CA LEU A 144 -2.94 7.63 4.82
C LEU A 144 -3.64 7.38 3.48
N VAL A 145 -4.71 8.13 3.18
CA VAL A 145 -5.40 8.05 1.89
C VAL A 145 -4.48 8.46 0.74
N VAL A 146 -3.71 9.53 0.89
CA VAL A 146 -2.73 9.96 -0.12
C VAL A 146 -1.67 8.88 -0.34
N LEU A 147 -1.08 8.35 0.73
CA LEU A 147 -0.06 7.30 0.65
C LEU A 147 -0.61 6.03 -0.02
N GLN A 148 -1.84 5.63 0.31
CA GLN A 148 -2.48 4.46 -0.32
C GLN A 148 -2.66 4.67 -1.83
N ASN A 149 -3.06 5.87 -2.24
CA ASN A 149 -3.19 6.20 -3.66
C ASN A 149 -1.83 6.16 -4.38
N GLU A 150 -0.77 6.69 -3.78
CA GLU A 150 0.58 6.61 -4.34
C GLU A 150 1.06 5.16 -4.51
N LEU A 151 0.82 4.30 -3.51
CA LEU A 151 1.14 2.87 -3.58
C LEU A 151 0.32 2.14 -4.65
N ASN A 152 -0.96 2.49 -4.82
CA ASN A 152 -1.80 1.91 -5.88
C ASN A 152 -1.28 2.29 -7.27
N VAL A 153 -0.87 3.54 -7.46
CA VAL A 153 -0.25 3.98 -8.73
C VAL A 153 1.04 3.21 -8.99
N ALA A 154 1.89 3.04 -7.98
CA ALA A 154 3.13 2.26 -8.11
C ALA A 154 2.84 0.78 -8.47
N SER A 155 1.83 0.18 -7.86
CA SER A 155 1.36 -1.18 -8.16
C SER A 155 0.96 -1.32 -9.64
N MET A 156 0.14 -0.40 -10.14
CA MET A 156 -0.30 -0.40 -11.54
C MET A 156 0.88 -0.25 -12.50
N MET A 157 1.86 0.59 -12.16
CA MET A 157 3.08 0.74 -12.97
C MET A 157 3.89 -0.55 -12.99
N GLN A 158 4.11 -1.19 -11.84
CA GLN A 158 4.84 -2.46 -11.75
C GLN A 158 4.17 -3.56 -12.59
N GLN A 159 2.86 -3.73 -12.48
CA GLN A 159 2.10 -4.70 -13.27
C GLN A 159 2.18 -4.42 -14.77
N SER A 160 2.24 -3.14 -15.18
CA SER A 160 2.37 -2.78 -16.60
C SER A 160 3.74 -3.06 -17.21
N ILE A 161 4.77 -3.22 -16.37
CA ILE A 161 6.15 -3.51 -16.79
C ILE A 161 6.33 -5.00 -17.08
N LEU A 162 5.58 -5.86 -16.39
CA LEU A 162 5.62 -7.31 -16.60
C LEU A 162 4.99 -7.70 -17.95
N PRO A 163 5.54 -8.71 -18.64
CA PRO A 163 4.93 -9.22 -19.87
C PRO A 163 3.52 -9.75 -19.62
N ASN A 164 2.54 -9.18 -20.33
CA ASN A 164 1.15 -9.64 -20.30
C ASN A 164 0.67 -10.22 -21.64
N LYS A 165 1.56 -10.26 -22.63
CA LYS A 165 1.35 -10.84 -23.95
C LYS A 165 2.64 -11.50 -24.42
N PHE A 166 2.53 -12.78 -24.77
CA PHE A 166 3.62 -13.53 -25.34
C PHE A 166 3.45 -13.61 -26.86
N ALA A 167 4.55 -13.57 -27.60
CA ALA A 167 4.51 -13.80 -29.03
C ALA A 167 4.03 -15.23 -29.30
N ARG A 168 3.11 -15.39 -30.25
CA ARG A 168 2.65 -16.73 -30.66
C ARG A 168 3.78 -17.43 -31.41
N ASN A 169 4.05 -18.68 -31.04
CA ASN A 169 4.99 -19.57 -31.69
C ASN A 169 4.33 -20.96 -31.81
N ASP A 170 4.60 -21.68 -32.90
CA ASP A 170 4.03 -23.00 -33.14
C ASP A 170 4.85 -24.13 -32.48
N ASP A 171 6.10 -23.85 -32.10
CA ASP A 171 7.04 -24.80 -31.51
C ASP A 171 7.02 -24.80 -29.98
N TYR A 172 6.51 -23.71 -29.38
CA TYR A 172 6.37 -23.61 -27.93
C TYR A 172 5.26 -22.65 -27.50
N LYS A 173 4.78 -22.82 -26.28
CA LYS A 173 3.82 -21.93 -25.62
C LYS A 173 4.39 -21.33 -24.34
N LEU A 174 3.97 -20.10 -24.05
CA LEU A 174 4.38 -19.35 -22.87
C LEU A 174 3.17 -18.83 -22.11
N PHE A 175 3.29 -18.85 -20.80
CA PHE A 175 2.37 -18.19 -19.89
C PHE A 175 3.13 -17.66 -18.68
N GLY A 176 2.74 -16.51 -18.15
CA GLY A 176 3.37 -15.93 -16.97
C GLY A 176 2.37 -15.12 -16.17
N THR A 177 2.48 -15.22 -14.85
CA THR A 177 1.58 -14.54 -13.92
C THR A 177 2.30 -14.22 -12.62
N MET A 178 1.83 -13.19 -11.93
CA MET A 178 2.33 -12.75 -10.64
C MET A 178 1.16 -12.22 -9.81
N GLN A 179 1.00 -12.76 -8.60
CA GLN A 179 0.07 -12.28 -7.59
C GLN A 179 0.87 -11.67 -6.43
N PRO A 180 0.96 -10.34 -6.33
CA PRO A 180 1.74 -9.73 -5.27
C PRO A 180 1.04 -9.87 -3.91
N ALA A 181 1.80 -10.16 -2.85
CA ALA A 181 1.29 -10.23 -1.47
C ALA A 181 0.98 -8.85 -0.86
N ARG A 182 1.59 -7.80 -1.41
CA ARG A 182 1.39 -6.40 -1.00
C ARG A 182 1.05 -5.52 -2.21
N ASN A 183 0.93 -4.21 -2.00
CA ASN A 183 0.69 -3.28 -3.11
C ASN A 183 1.78 -3.36 -4.18
N VAL A 184 3.05 -3.51 -3.79
CA VAL A 184 4.17 -3.69 -4.71
C VAL A 184 5.04 -4.86 -4.23
N GLY A 185 5.48 -5.67 -5.19
CA GLY A 185 6.22 -6.91 -4.96
C GLY A 185 7.73 -6.80 -5.19
N GLY A 186 8.49 -7.76 -4.67
CA GLY A 186 9.90 -7.97 -5.01
C GLY A 186 10.08 -8.87 -6.23
N ASP A 187 9.09 -9.71 -6.50
CA ASP A 187 9.15 -10.68 -7.60
C ASP A 187 9.01 -10.05 -8.98
N PHE A 188 9.56 -10.76 -9.97
CA PHE A 188 9.20 -10.55 -11.37
C PHE A 188 9.46 -11.78 -12.23
N PHE A 189 8.86 -11.75 -13.42
CA PHE A 189 9.28 -12.56 -14.55
C PHE A 189 9.48 -11.69 -15.80
N ASP A 190 10.28 -12.18 -16.75
CA ASP A 190 10.41 -11.54 -18.06
C ASP A 190 10.56 -12.57 -19.18
N VAL A 191 10.16 -12.16 -20.38
CA VAL A 191 10.33 -12.93 -21.61
C VAL A 191 11.02 -12.03 -22.63
N ILE A 192 12.21 -12.45 -23.06
CA ILE A 192 13.13 -11.65 -23.86
C ILE A 192 13.28 -12.33 -25.21
N GLY A 193 12.84 -11.70 -26.29
CA GLY A 193 13.13 -12.19 -27.64
C GLY A 193 14.61 -12.01 -27.97
N LEU A 194 15.27 -13.07 -28.40
CA LEU A 194 16.70 -13.09 -28.76
C LEU A 194 16.88 -13.33 -30.27
N SER A 195 18.12 -13.36 -30.74
CA SER A 195 18.44 -13.71 -32.12
C SER A 195 18.08 -15.18 -32.42
N ASP A 196 17.88 -15.48 -33.71
CA ASP A 196 17.68 -16.85 -34.21
C ASP A 196 16.44 -17.54 -33.62
N ASP A 197 15.37 -16.77 -33.40
CA ASP A 197 14.09 -17.23 -32.81
C ASP A 197 14.21 -17.84 -31.40
N ARG A 198 15.35 -17.65 -30.74
CA ARG A 198 15.55 -18.04 -29.33
C ARG A 198 14.77 -17.12 -28.40
N VAL A 199 14.39 -17.65 -27.25
CA VAL A 199 13.64 -16.90 -26.23
C VAL A 199 14.31 -17.01 -24.86
N GLY A 200 14.56 -15.87 -24.25
CA GLY A 200 14.99 -15.73 -22.87
C GLY A 200 13.80 -15.77 -21.92
N LEU A 201 13.93 -16.51 -20.83
CA LEU A 201 12.95 -16.68 -19.75
C LEU A 201 13.66 -16.30 -18.45
N ALA A 202 13.09 -15.35 -17.72
CA ALA A 202 13.62 -14.92 -16.43
C ALA A 202 12.54 -15.00 -15.37
N ILE A 203 12.91 -15.49 -14.19
CA ILE A 203 12.13 -15.33 -12.96
C ILE A 203 13.09 -14.93 -11.85
N ALA A 204 12.62 -14.09 -10.94
CA ALA A 204 13.43 -13.62 -9.84
C ALA A 204 12.59 -13.16 -8.65
N ASP A 205 13.20 -13.24 -7.47
CA ASP A 205 12.69 -12.75 -6.21
C ASP A 205 13.76 -11.88 -5.52
N VAL A 206 13.35 -10.71 -5.08
CA VAL A 206 14.21 -9.71 -4.43
C VAL A 206 14.02 -9.79 -2.93
N SER A 207 15.14 -9.86 -2.21
CA SER A 207 15.17 -9.83 -0.74
C SER A 207 14.43 -8.62 -0.18
N GLY A 208 13.59 -8.82 0.83
CA GLY A 208 12.82 -7.73 1.44
C GLY A 208 11.48 -7.50 0.74
N LYS A 209 10.73 -6.46 1.12
CA LYS A 209 9.33 -6.27 0.67
C LYS A 209 8.99 -4.80 0.47
N GLY A 210 7.94 -4.55 -0.31
CA GLY A 210 7.41 -3.20 -0.53
C GLY A 210 8.27 -2.38 -1.48
N VAL A 211 8.26 -1.06 -1.32
CA VAL A 211 8.85 -0.12 -2.30
C VAL A 211 10.34 -0.36 -2.56
N PRO A 212 11.22 -0.58 -1.56
CA PRO A 212 12.64 -0.83 -1.82
C PRO A 212 12.88 -2.08 -2.67
N ALA A 213 12.18 -3.19 -2.38
CA ALA A 213 12.27 -4.42 -3.15
C ALA A 213 11.78 -4.21 -4.59
N ALA A 214 10.65 -3.51 -4.78
CA ALA A 214 10.13 -3.20 -6.10
C ALA A 214 11.06 -2.34 -6.96
N LEU A 215 11.79 -1.38 -6.36
CA LEU A 215 12.79 -0.57 -7.09
C LEU A 215 14.03 -1.38 -7.48
N PHE A 216 14.51 -2.25 -6.57
CA PHE A 216 15.62 -3.14 -6.87
C PHE A 216 15.22 -4.14 -7.96
N MET A 217 14.00 -4.69 -7.89
CA MET A 217 13.41 -5.53 -8.93
C MET A 217 13.45 -4.86 -10.31
N MET A 218 12.95 -3.61 -10.42
CA MET A 218 12.96 -2.89 -11.71
C MET A 218 14.37 -2.70 -12.25
N SER A 219 15.34 -2.48 -11.36
CA SER A 219 16.76 -2.35 -11.71
C SER A 219 17.32 -3.67 -12.22
N SER A 220 17.15 -4.76 -11.47
CA SER A 220 17.60 -6.12 -11.84
C SER A 220 17.00 -6.56 -13.17
N ARG A 221 15.70 -6.37 -13.38
CA ARG A 221 15.03 -6.69 -14.64
C ARG A 221 15.59 -5.89 -15.83
N THR A 222 15.80 -4.59 -15.64
CA THR A 222 16.33 -3.71 -16.70
C THR A 222 17.76 -4.08 -17.07
N LEU A 223 18.60 -4.36 -16.07
CA LEU A 223 19.98 -4.80 -16.26
C LEU A 223 20.02 -6.15 -17.00
N LEU A 224 19.21 -7.13 -16.57
CA LEU A 224 19.12 -8.42 -17.21
C LEU A 224 18.73 -8.31 -18.68
N LYS A 225 17.70 -7.51 -18.98
CA LYS A 225 17.26 -7.30 -20.37
C LYS A 225 18.35 -6.69 -21.23
N GLY A 226 19.17 -5.80 -20.67
CA GLY A 226 20.34 -5.24 -21.34
C GLY A 226 21.44 -6.27 -21.57
N ALA A 227 21.80 -7.03 -20.54
CA ALA A 227 22.85 -8.06 -20.60
C ALA A 227 22.47 -9.18 -21.57
N ALA A 228 21.23 -9.66 -21.52
CA ALA A 228 20.68 -10.68 -22.41
C ALA A 228 20.83 -10.38 -23.91
N MET A 229 20.89 -9.09 -24.30
CA MET A 229 21.09 -8.67 -25.69
C MET A 229 22.57 -8.54 -26.09
N ARG A 230 23.49 -8.55 -25.13
CA ARG A 230 24.93 -8.31 -25.36
C ARG A 230 25.79 -9.56 -25.17
N THR A 231 25.35 -10.48 -24.32
CA THR A 231 26.11 -11.68 -23.95
C THR A 231 25.70 -12.88 -24.78
N ASP A 232 26.57 -13.91 -24.81
CA ASP A 232 26.33 -15.10 -25.62
C ASP A 232 25.45 -16.15 -24.92
N GLY A 233 25.28 -16.04 -23.59
CA GLY A 233 24.55 -17.02 -22.79
C GLY A 233 24.15 -16.54 -21.40
N PRO A 234 23.33 -17.34 -20.69
CA PRO A 234 22.75 -16.94 -19.42
C PRO A 234 23.77 -16.77 -18.29
N GLY A 235 24.85 -17.55 -18.26
CA GLY A 235 25.88 -17.42 -17.22
C GLY A 235 26.57 -16.05 -17.30
N GLU A 236 27.04 -15.67 -18.49
CA GLU A 236 27.67 -14.37 -18.72
C GLU A 236 26.70 -13.20 -18.43
N ALA A 237 25.42 -13.36 -18.81
CA ALA A 237 24.40 -12.36 -18.49
C ALA A 237 24.24 -12.15 -16.98
N LEU A 238 24.16 -13.22 -16.18
CA LEU A 238 24.03 -13.11 -14.73
C LEU A 238 25.29 -12.55 -14.08
N THR A 239 26.49 -12.90 -14.56
CA THR A 239 27.75 -12.31 -14.09
C THR A 239 27.77 -10.80 -14.31
N GLU A 240 27.41 -10.32 -15.51
CA GLU A 240 27.36 -8.89 -15.80
C GLU A 240 26.33 -8.16 -14.92
N VAL A 241 25.13 -8.74 -14.76
CA VAL A 241 24.09 -8.15 -13.90
C VAL A 241 24.53 -8.10 -12.44
N ASN A 242 25.15 -9.17 -11.93
CA ASN A 242 25.64 -9.23 -10.55
C ASN A 242 26.66 -8.14 -10.29
N ASP A 243 27.64 -7.97 -11.17
CA ASP A 243 28.69 -6.96 -10.98
C ASP A 243 28.11 -5.55 -10.91
N VAL A 244 27.18 -5.20 -11.82
CA VAL A 244 26.52 -3.89 -11.82
C VAL A 244 25.63 -3.71 -10.59
N LEU A 245 24.89 -4.74 -10.16
CA LEU A 245 24.07 -4.66 -8.95
C LEU A 245 24.92 -4.43 -7.69
N ASN A 246 26.18 -4.86 -7.66
CA ASN A 246 27.07 -4.65 -6.52
C ASN A 246 27.67 -3.23 -6.44
N GLU A 247 27.72 -2.45 -7.53
CA GLU A 247 28.45 -1.17 -7.58
C GLU A 247 27.90 -0.08 -6.64
N ASP A 248 26.59 -0.11 -6.30
CA ASP A 248 25.93 0.88 -5.44
C ASP A 248 24.89 0.22 -4.48
N ASN A 249 25.20 -0.97 -3.96
CA ASN A 249 24.30 -1.75 -3.09
C ASN A 249 24.42 -1.42 -1.60
N ASP A 250 24.34 -0.15 -1.22
CA ASP A 250 24.40 0.28 0.20
C ASP A 250 23.28 -0.32 1.07
N ALA A 251 22.18 -0.71 0.43
CA ALA A 251 21.04 -1.35 1.08
C ALA A 251 21.27 -2.84 1.40
N CYS A 252 22.38 -3.43 0.91
CA CYS A 252 22.69 -4.86 1.02
C CYS A 252 21.54 -5.77 0.55
N MET A 253 20.83 -5.34 -0.50
CA MET A 253 19.73 -6.09 -1.11
C MET A 253 20.28 -7.12 -2.08
N PHE A 254 19.61 -8.24 -2.25
CA PHE A 254 19.99 -9.25 -3.24
C PHE A 254 18.77 -9.73 -3.99
N VAL A 255 19.01 -10.39 -5.13
CA VAL A 255 17.97 -10.99 -5.95
C VAL A 255 18.36 -12.43 -6.28
N THR A 256 17.46 -13.37 -5.99
CA THR A 256 17.57 -14.72 -6.51
C THR A 256 16.98 -14.73 -7.93
N MET A 257 17.61 -15.41 -8.88
CA MET A 257 17.17 -15.37 -10.27
C MET A 257 17.46 -16.66 -11.02
N ILE A 258 16.53 -17.14 -11.83
CA ILE A 258 16.86 -18.02 -12.96
C ILE A 258 16.79 -17.21 -14.24
N TYR A 259 17.83 -17.30 -15.07
CA TYR A 259 17.77 -16.86 -16.45
C TYR A 259 18.07 -18.05 -17.38
N ALA A 260 17.11 -18.33 -18.27
CA ALA A 260 17.18 -19.43 -19.22
C ALA A 260 16.98 -18.91 -20.66
N VAL A 261 17.65 -19.54 -21.60
CA VAL A 261 17.54 -19.32 -23.04
C VAL A 261 17.09 -20.63 -23.67
N TYR A 262 15.90 -20.59 -24.26
CA TYR A 262 15.32 -21.71 -24.99
C TYR A 262 15.55 -21.55 -26.49
N ASP A 263 16.06 -22.59 -27.12
CA ASP A 263 16.20 -22.72 -28.56
C ASP A 263 15.11 -23.66 -29.10
N PRO A 264 14.08 -23.13 -29.80
CA PRO A 264 12.99 -23.95 -30.34
C PRO A 264 13.45 -24.96 -31.40
N ALA A 265 14.52 -24.67 -32.13
CA ALA A 265 14.99 -25.54 -33.22
C ALA A 265 15.60 -26.84 -32.70
N THR A 266 16.21 -26.80 -31.52
CA THR A 266 16.86 -27.94 -30.88
C THR A 266 16.06 -28.48 -29.70
N GLY A 267 15.20 -27.66 -29.10
CA GLY A 267 14.52 -27.93 -27.84
C GLY A 267 15.43 -27.87 -26.62
N VAL A 268 16.63 -27.29 -26.75
CA VAL A 268 17.58 -27.14 -25.65
C VAL A 268 17.26 -25.88 -24.87
N LEU A 269 17.15 -26.05 -23.54
CA LEU A 269 17.07 -24.98 -22.57
C LEU A 269 18.44 -24.83 -21.90
N THR A 270 19.14 -23.72 -22.18
CA THR A 270 20.38 -23.37 -21.49
C THR A 270 20.06 -22.37 -20.39
N TYR A 271 20.49 -22.60 -19.15
CA TYR A 271 20.13 -21.74 -18.03
C TYR A 271 21.28 -21.55 -17.05
N ALA A 272 21.24 -20.45 -16.31
CA ALA A 272 22.08 -20.18 -15.16
C ALA A 272 21.21 -19.90 -13.95
N ASP A 273 21.65 -20.39 -12.80
CA ASP A 273 20.97 -20.23 -11.52
C ASP A 273 21.71 -19.18 -10.67
N GLY A 274 20.95 -18.20 -10.19
CA GLY A 274 21.34 -17.13 -9.29
C GLY A 274 20.83 -17.37 -7.88
N GLY A 275 20.91 -18.61 -7.37
CA GLY A 275 20.46 -18.98 -6.03
C GLY A 275 18.94 -19.03 -5.87
N HIS A 276 18.21 -19.26 -6.97
CA HIS A 276 16.74 -19.32 -7.00
C HIS A 276 16.24 -20.76 -6.89
N ASP A 277 14.94 -20.93 -6.67
CA ASP A 277 14.35 -22.26 -6.62
C ASP A 277 14.48 -22.99 -7.97
N PRO A 278 14.86 -24.28 -7.97
CA PRO A 278 15.08 -25.01 -9.21
C PRO A 278 13.77 -25.21 -9.98
N PRO A 279 13.70 -24.84 -11.28
CA PRO A 279 12.49 -25.01 -12.06
C PRO A 279 12.01 -26.45 -12.13
N LEU A 280 10.69 -26.64 -12.14
CA LEU A 280 10.06 -27.95 -12.23
C LEU A 280 9.76 -28.29 -13.69
N VAL A 281 10.27 -29.43 -14.15
CA VAL A 281 9.93 -30.01 -15.46
C VAL A 281 8.87 -31.08 -15.25
N ILE A 282 7.72 -30.90 -15.89
CA ILE A 282 6.66 -31.90 -16.02
C ILE A 282 6.82 -32.57 -17.38
N HIS A 283 7.07 -33.87 -17.37
CA HIS A 283 7.22 -34.68 -18.57
C HIS A 283 5.87 -35.01 -19.17
N ALA A 284 5.83 -35.28 -20.47
CA ALA A 284 4.60 -35.68 -21.16
C ALA A 284 3.94 -36.96 -20.59
N ASP A 285 4.70 -37.79 -19.87
CA ASP A 285 4.20 -39.00 -19.19
C ASP A 285 3.66 -38.76 -17.77
N GLY A 286 3.69 -37.51 -17.29
CA GLY A 286 3.25 -37.10 -15.95
C GLY A 286 4.29 -37.26 -14.86
N THR A 287 5.47 -37.80 -15.17
CA THR A 287 6.59 -37.73 -14.23
C THR A 287 7.10 -36.30 -14.14
N SER A 288 7.77 -35.96 -13.03
CA SER A 288 8.34 -34.63 -12.85
C SER A 288 9.77 -34.70 -12.33
N THR A 289 10.60 -33.74 -12.75
CA THR A 289 11.99 -33.60 -12.31
C THR A 289 12.32 -32.13 -12.11
N GLN A 290 13.17 -31.78 -11.15
CA GLN A 290 13.73 -30.43 -11.07
C GLN A 290 14.94 -30.31 -12.01
N LEU A 291 15.13 -29.13 -12.59
CA LEU A 291 16.38 -28.82 -13.28
C LEU A 291 17.56 -28.92 -12.31
N PRO A 292 18.72 -29.46 -12.75
CA PRO A 292 19.92 -29.48 -11.92
C PRO A 292 20.35 -28.07 -11.47
N VAL A 293 20.68 -27.91 -10.19
CA VAL A 293 21.25 -26.66 -9.67
C VAL A 293 22.67 -26.44 -10.19
N THR A 294 23.05 -25.17 -10.39
CA THR A 294 24.37 -24.80 -10.93
C THR A 294 25.33 -24.25 -9.85
N ASP A 295 25.04 -24.53 -8.57
CA ASP A 295 25.72 -23.97 -7.39
C ASP A 295 25.79 -22.43 -7.40
N GLY A 296 24.73 -21.79 -7.91
CA GLY A 296 24.60 -20.34 -8.01
C GLY A 296 24.47 -19.62 -6.66
N LEU A 297 24.82 -18.33 -6.64
CA LEU A 297 24.60 -17.43 -5.50
C LEU A 297 23.62 -16.32 -5.89
N ALA A 298 22.83 -15.82 -4.94
CA ALA A 298 22.02 -14.63 -5.18
C ALA A 298 22.86 -13.47 -5.72
N LEU A 299 22.32 -12.76 -6.72
CA LEU A 299 22.98 -11.62 -7.34
C LEU A 299 22.95 -10.42 -6.37
N GLY A 300 24.01 -9.60 -6.41
CA GLY A 300 24.20 -8.47 -5.50
C GLY A 300 24.84 -8.85 -4.17
N VAL A 301 25.28 -10.11 -4.00
CA VAL A 301 25.93 -10.61 -2.76
C VAL A 301 27.46 -10.60 -2.85
N LEU A 302 28.02 -11.12 -3.95
CA LEU A 302 29.47 -11.27 -4.11
C LEU A 302 29.92 -10.68 -5.45
N PRO A 303 30.68 -9.57 -5.45
CA PRO A 303 31.24 -9.00 -6.67
C PRO A 303 32.19 -9.97 -7.38
N GLY A 304 32.16 -10.00 -8.72
CA GLY A 304 33.04 -10.83 -9.54
C GLY A 304 32.77 -12.33 -9.44
N PHE A 305 31.56 -12.72 -9.03
CA PHE A 305 31.16 -14.13 -9.01
C PHE A 305 30.79 -14.61 -10.43
N ASP A 306 31.44 -15.68 -10.88
CA ASP A 306 31.20 -16.28 -12.19
C ASP A 306 30.02 -17.26 -12.13
N PHE A 307 28.93 -16.94 -12.84
CA PHE A 307 27.77 -17.81 -12.95
C PHE A 307 27.96 -18.87 -14.03
N LEU A 308 27.91 -20.14 -13.62
CA LEU A 308 27.93 -21.27 -14.54
C LEU A 308 26.57 -21.48 -15.20
N GLN A 309 26.57 -22.10 -16.37
CA GLN A 309 25.36 -22.46 -17.08
C GLN A 309 25.29 -23.96 -17.38
N HIS A 310 24.08 -24.49 -17.38
CA HIS A 310 23.77 -25.85 -17.75
C HIS A 310 22.85 -25.88 -18.97
N SER A 311 22.75 -27.04 -19.61
CA SER A 311 21.82 -27.27 -20.71
C SER A 311 20.97 -28.50 -20.43
N TYR A 312 19.69 -28.38 -20.74
CA TYR A 312 18.69 -29.42 -20.55
C TYR A 312 17.89 -29.55 -21.85
N GLU A 313 17.81 -30.76 -22.39
CA GLU A 313 17.03 -31.04 -23.60
C GLU A 313 15.59 -31.39 -23.20
N LEU A 314 14.63 -30.56 -23.61
CA LEU A 314 13.21 -30.81 -23.36
C LEU A 314 12.67 -31.73 -24.45
N SER A 315 11.86 -32.72 -24.11
CA SER A 315 11.13 -33.52 -25.11
C SER A 315 9.83 -32.82 -25.53
N PRO A 316 9.28 -33.12 -26.73
CA PRO A 316 7.97 -32.59 -27.11
C PRO A 316 6.90 -32.98 -26.08
N GLY A 317 6.11 -31.99 -25.65
CA GLY A 317 5.12 -32.13 -24.58
C GLY A 317 5.64 -31.82 -23.17
N ASP A 318 6.95 -31.67 -22.97
CA ASP A 318 7.50 -31.28 -21.67
C ASP A 318 7.15 -29.82 -21.35
N THR A 319 6.88 -29.58 -20.07
CA THR A 319 6.49 -28.27 -19.55
C THR A 319 7.41 -27.88 -18.41
N VAL A 320 8.11 -26.75 -18.57
CA VAL A 320 8.98 -26.15 -17.56
C VAL A 320 8.20 -25.08 -16.83
N ILE A 321 8.11 -25.22 -15.51
CA ILE A 321 7.47 -24.29 -14.59
C ILE A 321 8.58 -23.64 -13.77
N LEU A 322 8.84 -22.37 -14.03
CA LEU A 322 9.62 -21.49 -13.17
C LEU A 322 8.66 -20.87 -12.17
N TYR A 323 9.05 -20.85 -10.90
CA TYR A 323 8.21 -20.34 -9.81
C TYR A 323 9.10 -19.72 -8.72
N THR A 324 8.54 -18.75 -7.99
CA THR A 324 9.17 -18.19 -6.79
C THR A 324 8.74 -18.94 -5.54
N ASP A 325 9.45 -18.72 -4.44
CA ASP A 325 9.21 -19.39 -3.16
C ASP A 325 7.79 -19.12 -2.62
N GLY A 326 7.17 -17.99 -2.97
CA GLY A 326 5.77 -17.69 -2.65
C GLY A 326 4.75 -18.68 -3.22
N VAL A 327 5.15 -19.60 -4.11
CA VAL A 327 4.35 -20.79 -4.46
C VAL A 327 4.51 -21.89 -3.41
N THR A 328 5.75 -22.32 -3.13
CA THR A 328 6.02 -23.48 -2.27
C THR A 328 5.91 -23.19 -0.79
N GLU A 329 6.17 -21.95 -0.38
CA GLU A 329 6.08 -21.47 0.99
C GLU A 329 4.69 -20.92 1.33
N ALA A 330 3.72 -20.99 0.40
CA ALA A 330 2.35 -20.61 0.67
C ALA A 330 1.80 -21.34 1.90
N ILE A 331 1.17 -20.61 2.82
CA ILE A 331 0.80 -21.10 4.15
C ILE A 331 -0.72 -21.19 4.29
N ASN A 332 -1.21 -22.28 4.88
CA ASN A 332 -2.62 -22.48 5.21
C ASN A 332 -2.97 -22.06 6.66
N ALA A 333 -4.22 -22.27 7.07
CA ALA A 333 -4.72 -21.89 8.41
C ALA A 333 -4.04 -22.68 9.55
N GLU A 334 -3.47 -23.85 9.26
CA GLU A 334 -2.74 -24.70 10.17
C GLU A 334 -1.24 -24.37 10.24
N GLU A 335 -0.79 -23.29 9.59
CA GLU A 335 0.63 -22.90 9.48
C GLU A 335 1.50 -23.92 8.72
N GLU A 336 0.90 -24.78 7.90
CA GLU A 336 1.62 -25.70 7.01
C GLU A 336 1.94 -25.03 5.68
N GLN A 337 3.14 -25.28 5.15
CA GLN A 337 3.53 -24.85 3.81
C GLN A 337 3.01 -25.83 2.74
N LEU A 338 2.68 -25.32 1.55
CA LEU A 338 2.26 -26.13 0.40
C LEU A 338 3.34 -27.18 0.06
N GLY A 339 4.57 -26.70 -0.11
CA GLY A 339 5.75 -27.49 -0.40
C GLY A 339 5.80 -28.04 -1.83
N LEU A 340 7.01 -28.41 -2.24
CA LEU A 340 7.27 -28.96 -3.58
C LEU A 340 6.51 -30.27 -3.85
N ALA A 341 6.28 -31.11 -2.84
CA ALA A 341 5.59 -32.39 -3.01
C ALA A 341 4.17 -32.20 -3.56
N ARG A 342 3.38 -31.31 -2.95
CA ARG A 342 2.01 -31.02 -3.40
C ARG A 342 1.98 -30.34 -4.76
N LEU A 343 2.95 -29.46 -5.03
CA LEU A 343 3.11 -28.85 -6.35
C LEU A 343 3.32 -29.91 -7.44
N ARG A 344 4.13 -30.95 -7.17
CA ARG A 344 4.35 -32.06 -8.12
C ARG A 344 3.09 -32.91 -8.29
N GLU A 345 2.45 -33.28 -7.18
CA GLU A 345 1.21 -34.09 -7.18
C GLU A 345 0.10 -33.46 -8.04
N ALA A 346 0.03 -32.12 -8.11
CA ALA A 346 -0.94 -31.40 -8.94
C ALA A 346 -0.82 -31.66 -10.46
N PHE A 347 0.30 -32.23 -10.91
CA PHE A 347 0.55 -32.52 -12.33
C PHE A 347 0.75 -34.02 -12.63
N GLU A 348 0.88 -34.89 -11.62
CA GLU A 348 1.19 -36.31 -11.83
C GLU A 348 0.10 -37.07 -12.59
N ALA A 349 -1.17 -36.82 -12.25
CA ALA A 349 -2.30 -37.55 -12.83
C ALA A 349 -2.80 -36.97 -14.17
N ASP A 350 -2.52 -35.69 -14.40
CA ASP A 350 -3.00 -34.93 -15.55
C ASP A 350 -1.91 -33.96 -15.99
N PRO A 351 -0.96 -34.39 -16.84
CA PRO A 351 0.08 -33.52 -17.35
C PRO A 351 -0.57 -32.37 -18.12
N PRO A 352 -0.05 -31.13 -18.01
CA PRO A 352 -0.67 -29.99 -18.68
C PRO A 352 -0.67 -30.20 -20.19
N GLY A 353 -1.72 -29.75 -20.87
CA GLY A 353 -1.80 -29.70 -22.34
C GLY A 353 -1.39 -28.34 -22.92
N ASP A 354 -1.31 -27.33 -22.07
CA ASP A 354 -1.07 -25.93 -22.40
C ASP A 354 -0.27 -25.23 -21.29
N ALA A 355 0.52 -24.22 -21.65
CA ALA A 355 1.29 -23.44 -20.67
C ALA A 355 0.38 -22.59 -19.77
N GLU A 356 -0.72 -22.07 -20.30
CA GLU A 356 -1.71 -21.28 -19.56
C GLU A 356 -2.44 -22.13 -18.52
N ASP A 357 -2.86 -23.34 -18.91
CA ASP A 357 -3.49 -24.29 -17.98
C ASP A 357 -2.55 -24.66 -16.83
N ALA A 358 -1.27 -24.86 -17.12
CA ALA A 358 -0.27 -25.15 -16.10
C ALA A 358 -0.11 -24.00 -15.12
N GLY A 359 0.04 -22.76 -15.61
CA GLY A 359 0.22 -21.59 -14.77
C GLY A 359 -1.00 -21.28 -13.91
N HIS A 360 -2.21 -21.37 -14.47
CA HIS A 360 -3.44 -21.23 -13.69
C HIS A 360 -3.55 -22.32 -12.61
N ARG A 361 -3.17 -23.56 -12.91
CA ARG A 361 -3.19 -24.64 -11.92
C ARG A 361 -2.26 -24.38 -10.74
N VAL A 362 -1.08 -23.79 -10.96
CA VAL A 362 -0.18 -23.38 -9.86
C VAL A 362 -0.88 -22.35 -8.96
N ILE A 363 -1.49 -21.34 -9.57
CA ILE A 363 -2.19 -20.27 -8.83
C ILE A 363 -3.41 -20.80 -8.08
N ASP A 364 -4.21 -21.64 -8.72
CA ASP A 364 -5.40 -22.25 -8.11
C ASP A 364 -4.99 -23.15 -6.94
N LEU A 365 -3.93 -23.95 -7.10
CA LEU A 365 -3.38 -24.78 -6.02
C LEU A 365 -2.97 -23.94 -4.80
N VAL A 366 -2.27 -22.81 -5.01
CA VAL A 366 -1.87 -21.91 -3.94
C VAL A 366 -3.09 -21.30 -3.24
N ASN A 367 -4.05 -20.79 -4.01
CA ASN A 367 -5.27 -20.16 -3.46
C ASN A 367 -6.16 -21.17 -2.72
N GLU A 368 -6.34 -22.37 -3.25
CA GLU A 368 -7.10 -23.43 -2.60
C GLU A 368 -6.44 -23.90 -1.31
N PHE A 369 -5.11 -24.03 -1.31
CA PHE A 369 -4.35 -24.43 -0.12
C PHE A 369 -4.36 -23.35 0.97
N ALA A 370 -4.15 -22.09 0.59
CA ALA A 370 -4.12 -20.95 1.51
C ALA A 370 -5.49 -20.62 2.11
N GLY A 371 -6.57 -20.76 1.33
CA GLY A 371 -7.91 -20.33 1.72
C GLY A 371 -7.96 -18.81 1.97
N ASP A 372 -8.44 -18.40 3.15
CA ASP A 372 -8.54 -16.98 3.53
C ASP A 372 -7.24 -16.43 4.17
N VAL A 373 -6.16 -17.23 4.26
CA VAL A 373 -4.91 -16.80 4.89
C VAL A 373 -4.15 -15.84 3.96
N PRO A 374 -3.86 -14.59 4.40
CA PRO A 374 -3.06 -13.68 3.62
C PRO A 374 -1.64 -14.23 3.43
N GLN A 375 -1.17 -14.26 2.19
CA GLN A 375 0.18 -14.72 1.87
C GLN A 375 1.21 -13.64 2.20
N PHE A 376 2.39 -14.08 2.61
CA PHE A 376 3.46 -13.19 3.02
C PHE A 376 4.36 -12.77 1.86
N ASP A 377 4.50 -13.62 0.84
CA ASP A 377 5.29 -13.36 -0.37
C ASP A 377 4.49 -13.39 -1.65
N ASP A 378 5.08 -12.80 -2.68
CA ASP A 378 4.51 -12.73 -4.01
C ASP A 378 4.47 -14.14 -4.63
N THR A 379 3.36 -14.50 -5.25
CA THR A 379 3.22 -15.78 -5.95
C THR A 379 3.47 -15.55 -7.43
N THR A 380 4.65 -15.94 -7.92
CA THR A 380 5.06 -15.71 -9.30
C THR A 380 5.34 -17.00 -10.03
N CYS A 381 4.90 -17.09 -11.28
CA CYS A 381 5.13 -18.26 -12.12
C CYS A 381 5.32 -17.87 -13.60
N LEU A 382 6.27 -18.53 -14.26
CA LEU A 382 6.51 -18.46 -15.70
C LEU A 382 6.61 -19.88 -16.26
N VAL A 383 5.82 -20.18 -17.28
CA VAL A 383 5.69 -21.51 -17.86
C VAL A 383 6.13 -21.49 -19.32
N LEU A 384 6.96 -22.45 -19.69
CA LEU A 384 7.30 -22.80 -21.07
C LEU A 384 6.83 -24.23 -21.34
N ARG A 385 6.08 -24.43 -22.42
CA ARG A 385 5.75 -25.77 -22.94
C ARG A 385 6.33 -25.96 -24.33
N ARG A 386 7.04 -27.07 -24.55
CA ARG A 386 7.49 -27.49 -25.89
C ARG A 386 6.37 -28.21 -26.62
N GLU A 387 6.06 -27.82 -27.86
CA GLU A 387 5.02 -28.46 -28.68
C GLU A 387 5.61 -29.47 -29.69
N ASN A 388 6.70 -29.11 -30.39
CA ASN A 388 7.28 -29.91 -31.49
C ASN A 388 8.69 -30.42 -31.24
#